data_AF-A0A447NYP2-F1
#
_entry.id   AF-A0A447NYP2-F1
#
_cell.length_a   1.000
_cell.length_b   1.000
_cell.length_c   1.000
_cell.angle_alpha   90.00
_cell.angle_beta   90.00
_cell.angle_gamma   90.00
#
_symmetry.space_group_name_H-M   'P 1'
#
loop_
_entity.id
_entity.type
_entity.pdbx_description
1 polymer ?
#
loop_
_entity_poly.entity_id
_entity_poly.type
_entity_poly.pdbx_seq_one_letter_code
_entity_poly.pdbx_strand_id
1 'polypeptide(L)'
;MVDVLVIGGGNAALCAALTAREAGASVLLLEAAPREWRGGNSQHTRNLRCMHDAPQDVLVESYPEEEFWQDLWRVTDGNTNEALARLVIRTSSQCRDWMRKHGVNFQPPLSGALHVARTNAFFMGGGKALVNAYYRSAERLGVQIRYNTPVHALELHDGEFVAALAGSERITAKACVLAAGGFESNREWLREAWGENARGEWPADNFLIRGTRFNQGVLLKFMMDAGADIIGDPSQSHCVAIDARGAAVRRRYLYSRGLRIAGYCRESRRRTFL
;
A
#
# COMPACT_ATOMS: atom_id res chain seq x y z
N MET A 1 25.30 -11.11 1.05
CA MET A 1 24.11 -10.80 1.86
C MET A 1 23.80 -9.32 1.65
N VAL A 2 22.55 -8.95 1.38
CA VAL A 2 22.15 -7.54 1.25
C VAL A 2 21.81 -6.96 2.62
N ASP A 3 21.87 -5.64 2.75
CA ASP A 3 21.51 -4.95 3.99
C ASP A 3 19.99 -4.97 4.20
N VAL A 4 19.22 -4.64 3.15
CA VAL A 4 17.76 -4.56 3.22
C VAL A 4 17.12 -5.45 2.16
N LEU A 5 16.30 -6.39 2.61
CA LEU A 5 15.37 -7.13 1.75
C LEU A 5 14.02 -6.42 1.75
N VAL A 6 13.47 -6.15 0.57
CA VAL A 6 12.12 -5.58 0.41
C VAL A 6 11.25 -6.61 -0.29
N ILE A 7 10.11 -6.94 0.30
CA ILE A 7 9.17 -7.91 -0.26
C ILE A 7 7.92 -7.21 -0.76
N GLY A 8 7.62 -7.37 -2.05
CA GLY A 8 6.59 -6.66 -2.80
C GLY A 8 7.20 -5.66 -3.78
N GLY A 9 6.47 -5.32 -4.84
CA GLY A 9 6.90 -4.35 -5.86
C GLY A 9 5.87 -3.27 -6.17
N GLY A 10 5.04 -2.93 -5.18
CA GLY A 10 4.12 -1.78 -5.21
C GLY A 10 4.78 -0.48 -4.71
N ASN A 11 3.98 0.59 -4.57
CA ASN A 11 4.47 1.91 -4.19
C ASN A 11 5.23 1.92 -2.84
N ALA A 12 4.69 1.25 -1.82
CA ALA A 12 5.33 1.19 -0.50
C ALA A 12 6.72 0.51 -0.56
N ALA A 13 6.82 -0.61 -1.28
CA ALA A 13 8.07 -1.32 -1.48
C ALA A 13 9.10 -0.47 -2.24
N LEU A 14 8.68 0.19 -3.31
CA LEU A 14 9.54 1.04 -4.11
C LEU A 14 10.03 2.26 -3.31
N CYS A 15 9.16 2.89 -2.50
CA CYS A 15 9.60 3.96 -1.60
C CYS A 15 10.64 3.45 -0.59
N ALA A 16 10.39 2.31 0.05
CA ALA A 16 11.34 1.72 1.00
C ALA A 16 12.68 1.40 0.35
N ALA A 17 12.67 0.79 -0.84
CA ALA A 17 13.88 0.45 -1.58
C ALA A 17 14.68 1.69 -2.00
N LEU A 18 14.01 2.72 -2.51
CA LEU A 18 14.65 3.98 -2.89
C LEU A 18 15.26 4.68 -1.67
N THR A 19 14.51 4.85 -0.59
CA THR A 19 15.01 5.47 0.65
C THR A 19 16.19 4.69 1.24
N ALA A 20 16.14 3.36 1.24
CA ALA A 20 17.26 2.54 1.72
C ALA A 20 18.53 2.72 0.85
N ARG A 21 18.38 2.81 -0.48
CA ARG A 21 19.52 3.11 -1.38
C ARG A 21 20.07 4.52 -1.18
N GLU A 22 19.20 5.51 -0.96
CA GLU A 22 19.61 6.88 -0.67
C GLU A 22 20.39 6.98 0.66
N ALA A 23 20.10 6.10 1.61
CA ALA A 23 20.85 5.92 2.85
C ALA A 23 22.13 5.07 2.70
N GLY A 24 22.47 4.61 1.49
CA GLY A 24 23.69 3.86 1.20
C GLY A 24 23.60 2.33 1.40
N ALA A 25 22.44 1.81 1.81
CA ALA A 25 22.26 0.37 2.02
C ALA A 25 22.21 -0.41 0.69
N SER A 26 22.70 -1.64 0.66
CA SER A 26 22.43 -2.58 -0.44
C SER A 26 21.01 -3.15 -0.33
N VAL A 27 20.29 -3.18 -1.47
CA VAL A 27 18.85 -3.54 -1.48
C VAL A 27 18.56 -4.63 -2.51
N LEU A 28 17.85 -5.67 -2.06
CA LEU A 28 17.18 -6.65 -2.93
C LEU A 28 15.66 -6.47 -2.77
N LEU A 29 14.96 -6.32 -3.89
CA LEU A 29 13.50 -6.29 -3.96
C LEU A 29 12.99 -7.58 -4.62
N LEU A 30 12.05 -8.25 -3.96
CA LEU A 30 11.38 -9.45 -4.47
C LEU A 30 9.94 -9.12 -4.86
N GLU A 31 9.58 -9.37 -6.12
CA GLU A 31 8.24 -9.19 -6.66
C GLU A 31 7.70 -10.55 -7.13
N ALA A 32 6.49 -10.89 -6.67
CA ALA A 32 5.80 -12.11 -7.05
C ALA A 32 5.36 -12.07 -8.52
N ALA A 33 4.96 -10.90 -9.01
CA ALA A 33 4.53 -10.69 -10.39
C ALA A 33 5.71 -10.78 -11.38
N PRO A 34 5.45 -11.16 -12.65
CA PRO A 34 6.38 -10.94 -13.73
C PRO A 34 6.50 -9.45 -14.03
N ARG A 35 7.57 -9.06 -14.75
CA ARG A 35 7.93 -7.64 -14.97
C ARG A 35 6.81 -6.84 -15.62
N GLU A 36 6.08 -7.43 -16.56
CA GLU A 36 4.98 -6.82 -17.29
C GLU A 36 3.79 -6.45 -16.38
N TRP A 37 3.61 -7.15 -15.25
CA TRP A 37 2.47 -6.98 -14.33
C TRP A 37 2.91 -6.44 -12.96
N ARG A 38 4.14 -5.95 -12.84
CA ARG A 38 4.70 -5.34 -11.63
C ARG A 38 3.92 -4.09 -11.20
N GLY A 39 4.04 -3.71 -9.93
CA GLY A 39 3.43 -2.49 -9.39
C GLY A 39 2.26 -2.70 -8.45
N GLY A 40 1.81 -3.95 -8.29
CA GLY A 40 0.68 -4.29 -7.44
C GLY A 40 -0.58 -3.49 -7.77
N ASN A 41 -1.39 -3.18 -6.75
CA ASN A 41 -2.55 -2.29 -6.90
C ASN A 41 -2.15 -0.82 -7.10
N SER A 42 -0.91 -0.44 -6.80
CA SER A 42 -0.43 0.95 -6.93
C SER A 42 -0.48 1.47 -8.37
N GLN A 43 -0.41 0.58 -9.37
CA GLN A 43 -0.55 0.96 -10.78
C GLN A 43 -1.93 1.57 -11.10
N HIS A 44 -2.95 1.29 -10.28
CA HIS A 44 -4.32 1.80 -10.46
C HIS A 44 -4.58 3.12 -9.74
N THR A 45 -3.66 3.59 -8.90
CA THR A 45 -3.77 4.87 -8.18
C THR A 45 -3.85 6.03 -9.17
N ARG A 46 -4.61 7.08 -8.83
CA ARG A 46 -4.78 8.27 -9.70
C ARG A 46 -4.14 9.53 -9.16
N ASN A 47 -4.10 9.68 -7.85
CA ASN A 47 -3.61 10.86 -7.18
C ASN A 47 -3.08 10.48 -5.80
N LEU A 48 -2.48 11.45 -5.12
CA LEU A 48 -2.33 11.40 -3.68
C LEU A 48 -2.93 12.66 -3.05
N ARG A 49 -3.39 12.53 -1.81
CA ARG A 49 -3.87 13.66 -1.01
C ARG A 49 -2.69 14.23 -0.22
N CYS A 50 -2.45 15.54 -0.31
CA CYS A 50 -1.27 16.20 0.29
C CYS A 50 -1.67 17.40 1.14
N MET A 51 -1.11 17.48 2.35
CA MET A 51 -1.12 18.71 3.13
C MET A 51 -0.25 19.80 2.47
N HIS A 52 -0.68 21.06 2.55
CA HIS A 52 0.06 22.26 2.12
C HIS A 52 -0.59 23.51 2.71
N ASP A 53 0.21 24.49 3.14
CA ASP A 53 -0.30 25.72 3.76
C ASP A 53 -0.58 26.85 2.76
N ALA A 54 -0.18 26.69 1.50
CA ALA A 54 -0.38 27.65 0.42
C ALA A 54 -0.37 26.94 -0.95
N PRO A 55 -0.88 27.58 -2.03
CA PRO A 55 -0.89 26.98 -3.36
C PRO A 55 0.51 26.51 -3.77
N GLN A 56 0.61 25.30 -4.31
CA GLN A 56 1.90 24.69 -4.66
C GLN A 56 1.77 23.71 -5.83
N ASP A 57 2.39 24.07 -6.97
CA ASP A 57 2.37 23.32 -8.23
C ASP A 57 0.94 23.15 -8.78
N VAL A 58 0.40 21.94 -8.80
CA VAL A 58 -0.95 21.63 -9.29
C VAL A 58 -2.03 21.77 -8.21
N LEU A 59 -1.63 22.02 -6.96
CA LEU A 59 -2.54 22.24 -5.84
C LEU A 59 -2.86 23.72 -5.71
N VAL A 60 -4.16 24.02 -5.63
CA VAL A 60 -4.69 25.36 -5.41
C VAL A 60 -5.03 25.55 -3.94
N GLU A 61 -5.08 26.80 -3.48
CA GLU A 61 -5.41 27.16 -2.09
C GLU A 61 -4.51 26.44 -1.05
N SER A 62 -4.99 26.29 0.18
CA SER A 62 -4.31 25.59 1.28
C SER A 62 -5.14 24.39 1.74
N TYR A 63 -4.52 23.30 2.14
CA TYR A 63 -5.13 22.17 2.85
C TYR A 63 -4.26 21.82 4.06
N PRO A 64 -4.46 22.52 5.19
CA PRO A 64 -3.60 22.41 6.36
C PRO A 64 -3.81 21.09 7.11
N GLU A 65 -2.90 20.80 8.05
CA GLU A 65 -2.90 19.56 8.83
C GLU A 65 -4.25 19.29 9.50
N GLU A 66 -4.82 20.30 10.18
CA GLU A 66 -6.02 20.10 10.99
C GLU A 66 -7.24 19.80 10.12
N GLU A 67 -7.36 20.46 8.97
CA GLU A 67 -8.45 20.15 8.05
C GLU A 67 -8.33 18.73 7.50
N PHE A 68 -7.11 18.31 7.14
CA PHE A 68 -6.88 16.94 6.69
C PHE A 68 -7.18 15.92 7.80
N TRP A 69 -6.79 16.23 9.04
CA TRP A 69 -7.14 15.40 10.18
C TRP A 69 -8.65 15.24 10.33
N GLN A 70 -9.42 16.33 10.29
CA GLN A 70 -10.87 16.29 10.41
C GLN A 70 -11.54 15.49 9.28
N ASP A 71 -11.06 15.65 8.05
CA ASP A 71 -11.52 14.86 6.91
C ASP A 71 -11.25 13.37 7.10
N LEU A 72 -10.04 13.02 7.56
CA LEU A 72 -9.66 11.63 7.82
C LEU A 72 -10.52 11.04 8.95
N TRP A 73 -10.64 11.76 10.06
CA TRP A 73 -11.43 11.35 11.21
C TRP A 73 -12.89 11.07 10.82
N ARG A 74 -13.49 11.96 10.02
CA ARG A 74 -14.87 11.81 9.52
C ARG A 74 -15.03 10.56 8.65
N VAL A 75 -14.11 10.28 7.73
CA VAL A 75 -14.23 9.12 6.84
C VAL A 75 -13.85 7.79 7.49
N THR A 76 -13.26 7.83 8.69
CA THR A 76 -12.97 6.64 9.50
C THR A 76 -13.95 6.47 10.66
N ASP A 77 -14.88 7.42 10.86
CA ASP A 77 -15.77 7.46 12.03
C ASP A 77 -14.97 7.36 13.35
N GLY A 78 -13.87 8.11 13.44
CA GLY A 78 -12.93 8.05 14.56
C GLY A 78 -12.07 6.79 14.67
N ASN A 79 -12.29 5.75 13.85
CA ASN A 79 -11.50 4.51 13.87
C ASN A 79 -10.16 4.68 13.14
N THR A 80 -9.27 5.47 13.74
CA THR A 80 -7.94 5.76 13.21
C THR A 80 -6.96 6.05 14.35
N ASN A 81 -5.68 5.79 14.14
CA ASN A 81 -4.64 6.18 15.09
C ASN A 81 -4.18 7.60 14.78
N GLU A 82 -4.51 8.56 15.66
CA GLU A 82 -4.20 9.98 15.44
C GLU A 82 -2.70 10.25 15.28
N ALA A 83 -1.85 9.60 16.08
CA ALA A 83 -0.40 9.80 16.01
C ALA A 83 0.16 9.37 14.63
N LEU A 84 -0.24 8.19 14.14
CA LEU A 84 0.17 7.70 12.82
C LEU A 84 -0.48 8.52 11.68
N ALA A 85 -1.72 8.95 11.85
CA ALA A 85 -2.42 9.80 10.89
C ALA A 85 -1.70 11.14 10.73
N ARG A 86 -1.42 11.84 11.83
CA ARG A 86 -0.73 13.13 11.81
C ARG A 86 0.69 13.01 11.28
N LEU A 87 1.40 11.92 11.57
CA LEU A 87 2.71 11.63 10.97
C LEU A 87 2.61 11.59 9.43
N VAL A 88 1.64 10.85 8.88
CA VAL A 88 1.42 10.77 7.43
C VAL A 88 1.01 12.12 6.85
N ILE A 89 0.09 12.83 7.51
CA ILE A 89 -0.39 14.15 7.06
C ILE A 89 0.78 15.14 6.97
N ARG A 90 1.56 15.31 8.03
CA ARG A 90 2.71 16.23 8.05
C ARG A 90 3.74 15.86 7.00
N THR A 91 4.09 14.58 6.89
CA THR A 91 5.10 14.10 5.94
C THR A 91 4.63 14.24 4.48
N SER A 92 3.31 14.25 4.23
CA SER A 92 2.77 14.43 2.87
C SER A 92 3.09 15.81 2.25
N SER A 93 3.37 16.82 3.07
CA SER A 93 3.78 18.16 2.59
C SER A 93 5.10 18.13 1.81
N GLN A 94 6.02 17.24 2.19
CA GLN A 94 7.38 17.16 1.63
C GLN A 94 7.51 16.09 0.54
N CYS A 95 6.50 15.23 0.37
CA CYS A 95 6.67 14.06 -0.49
C CYS A 95 6.80 14.43 -1.98
N ARG A 96 6.11 15.46 -2.46
CA ARG A 96 6.02 15.75 -3.92
C ARG A 96 7.38 16.02 -4.55
N ASP A 97 8.26 16.76 -3.88
CA ASP A 97 9.60 17.06 -4.40
C ASP A 97 10.47 15.80 -4.48
N TRP A 98 10.38 14.94 -3.47
CA TRP A 98 11.02 13.62 -3.49
C TRP A 98 10.47 12.75 -4.63
N MET A 99 9.15 12.76 -4.84
CA MET A 99 8.53 12.04 -5.97
C MET A 99 9.04 12.55 -7.32
N ARG A 100 9.16 13.87 -7.51
CA ARG A 100 9.72 14.49 -8.73
C ARG A 100 11.18 14.11 -8.95
N LYS A 101 12.01 14.09 -7.89
CA LYS A 101 13.40 13.61 -7.95
C LYS A 101 13.50 12.19 -8.54
N HIS A 102 12.50 11.35 -8.27
CA HIS A 102 12.38 9.99 -8.81
C HIS A 102 11.56 9.87 -10.11
N GLY A 103 11.28 11.00 -10.77
CA GLY A 103 10.69 11.05 -12.11
C GLY A 103 9.16 10.99 -12.14
N VAL A 104 8.49 11.22 -11.01
CA VAL A 104 7.03 11.34 -10.95
C VAL A 104 6.62 12.76 -11.32
N ASN A 105 5.70 12.88 -12.27
CA ASN A 105 5.13 14.17 -12.68
C ASN A 105 3.67 14.27 -12.24
N PHE A 106 3.23 15.50 -12.00
CA PHE A 106 1.88 15.81 -11.57
C PHE A 106 1.14 16.60 -12.65
N GLN A 107 -0.18 16.52 -12.62
CA GLN A 107 -1.07 17.29 -13.48
C GLN A 107 -2.26 17.83 -12.67
N PRO A 108 -2.94 18.89 -13.13
CA PRO A 108 -4.22 19.31 -12.57
C PRO A 108 -5.27 18.19 -12.64
N PRO A 109 -6.33 18.26 -11.82
CA PRO A 109 -7.46 17.35 -11.93
C PRO A 109 -8.11 17.41 -13.31
N LEU A 110 -8.70 16.29 -13.73
CA LEU A 110 -9.49 16.24 -14.96
C LEU A 110 -10.75 17.10 -14.84
N SER A 111 -11.25 17.60 -15.98
CA SER A 111 -12.53 18.29 -16.09
C SER A 111 -13.64 17.56 -15.32
N GLY A 112 -14.34 18.29 -14.44
CA GLY A 112 -15.42 17.76 -13.57
C GLY A 112 -14.98 17.37 -12.15
N ALA A 113 -13.68 17.34 -11.84
CA ALA A 113 -13.14 17.05 -10.50
C ALA A 113 -12.48 18.27 -9.84
N LEU A 114 -12.92 19.50 -10.18
CA LEU A 114 -12.31 20.73 -9.67
C LEU A 114 -12.38 20.84 -8.14
N HIS A 115 -13.39 20.26 -7.49
CA HIS A 115 -13.55 20.26 -6.03
C HIS A 115 -12.40 19.55 -5.28
N VAL A 116 -11.63 18.68 -5.95
CA VAL A 116 -10.44 18.03 -5.36
C VAL A 116 -9.12 18.67 -5.80
N ALA A 117 -9.15 19.77 -6.56
CA ALA A 117 -7.94 20.48 -7.00
C ALA A 117 -7.09 20.96 -5.82
N ARG A 118 -7.75 21.32 -4.71
CA ARG A 118 -7.08 21.71 -3.47
C ARG A 118 -6.47 20.51 -2.76
N THR A 119 -7.19 19.39 -2.66
CA THR A 119 -6.77 18.29 -1.76
C THR A 119 -5.89 17.24 -2.43
N ASN A 120 -6.00 17.04 -3.74
CA ASN A 120 -5.42 15.89 -4.44
C ASN A 120 -4.49 16.31 -5.60
N ALA A 121 -3.23 15.87 -5.54
CA ALA A 121 -2.27 16.01 -6.63
C ALA A 121 -2.36 14.78 -7.55
N PHE A 122 -2.74 14.98 -8.82
CA PHE A 122 -2.95 13.89 -9.78
C PHE A 122 -1.66 13.51 -10.48
N PHE A 123 -1.42 12.21 -10.65
CA PHE A 123 -0.23 11.72 -11.36
C PHE A 123 -0.42 11.86 -12.86
N MET A 124 0.55 12.49 -13.52
CA MET A 124 0.60 12.52 -14.98
C MET A 124 0.86 11.10 -15.51
N GLY A 125 -0.09 10.56 -16.29
CA GLY A 125 -0.07 9.16 -16.71
C GLY A 125 -0.54 8.14 -15.66
N GLY A 126 -1.01 8.58 -14.50
CA GLY A 126 -1.57 7.74 -13.44
C GLY A 126 -0.56 6.85 -12.71
N GLY A 127 -1.08 5.93 -11.89
CA GLY A 127 -0.28 5.05 -11.02
C GLY A 127 0.71 4.18 -11.79
N LYS A 128 0.40 3.79 -13.03
CA LYS A 128 1.34 3.05 -13.89
C LYS A 128 2.57 3.89 -14.24
N ALA A 129 2.41 5.19 -14.52
CA ALA A 129 3.53 6.09 -14.76
C ALA A 129 4.37 6.30 -13.48
N LEU A 130 3.71 6.52 -12.34
CA LEU A 130 4.34 6.58 -11.01
C LEU A 130 5.23 5.36 -10.73
N VAL A 131 4.64 4.16 -10.82
CA VAL A 131 5.35 2.91 -10.56
C VAL A 131 6.54 2.75 -11.51
N ASN A 132 6.34 3.02 -12.81
CA ASN A 132 7.43 2.89 -13.78
C ASN A 132 8.56 3.91 -13.55
N ALA A 133 8.25 5.13 -13.10
CA ALA A 133 9.26 6.11 -12.72
C ALA A 133 10.12 5.60 -11.56
N TYR A 134 9.47 5.05 -10.53
CA TYR A 134 10.18 4.47 -9.39
C TYR A 134 11.00 3.25 -9.74
N TYR A 135 10.49 2.33 -10.56
CA TYR A 135 11.30 1.19 -11.02
C TYR A 135 12.56 1.65 -11.77
N ARG A 136 12.43 2.62 -12.69
CA ARG A 136 13.61 3.20 -13.38
C ARG A 136 14.58 3.84 -12.41
N SER A 137 14.08 4.56 -11.41
CA SER A 137 14.95 5.18 -10.42
C SER A 137 15.60 4.15 -9.50
N ALA A 138 14.90 3.07 -9.14
CA ALA A 138 15.42 2.00 -8.31
C ALA A 138 16.53 1.24 -9.05
N GLU A 139 16.30 0.87 -10.31
CA GLU A 139 17.31 0.26 -11.19
C GLU A 139 18.55 1.19 -11.32
N ARG A 140 18.35 2.49 -11.56
CA ARG A 140 19.45 3.49 -11.64
C ARG A 140 20.24 3.63 -10.34
N LEU A 141 19.58 3.52 -9.19
CA LEU A 141 20.24 3.58 -7.88
C LEU A 141 20.87 2.24 -7.48
N GLY A 142 20.74 1.18 -8.29
CA GLY A 142 21.34 -0.12 -8.02
C GLY A 142 20.53 -1.03 -7.09
N VAL A 143 19.21 -0.83 -6.99
CA VAL A 143 18.32 -1.84 -6.38
C VAL A 143 18.36 -3.10 -7.25
N GLN A 144 18.67 -4.24 -6.65
CA GLN A 144 18.52 -5.54 -7.32
C GLN A 144 17.06 -5.94 -7.28
N ILE A 145 16.46 -6.28 -8.42
CA ILE A 145 15.04 -6.60 -8.51
C ILE A 145 14.87 -8.00 -9.08
N ARG A 146 14.21 -8.88 -8.32
CA ARG A 146 13.85 -10.23 -8.76
C ARG A 146 12.34 -10.33 -8.94
N TYR A 147 11.92 -10.56 -10.18
CA TYR A 147 10.53 -10.86 -10.54
C TYR A 147 10.26 -12.36 -10.38
N ASN A 148 8.98 -12.75 -10.46
CA ASN A 148 8.55 -14.15 -10.34
C ASN A 148 9.08 -14.83 -9.06
N THR A 149 9.24 -14.06 -7.98
CA THR A 149 9.81 -14.55 -6.71
C THR A 149 8.78 -14.39 -5.59
N PRO A 150 7.70 -15.20 -5.59
CA PRO A 150 6.72 -15.16 -4.52
C PRO A 150 7.35 -15.69 -3.22
N VAL A 151 7.42 -14.83 -2.21
CA VAL A 151 7.78 -15.23 -0.85
C VAL A 151 6.52 -15.75 -0.16
N HIS A 152 6.61 -16.95 0.41
CA HIS A 152 5.47 -17.62 1.04
C HIS A 152 5.58 -17.70 2.57
N ALA A 153 6.78 -17.56 3.12
CA ALA A 153 7.02 -17.60 4.55
C ALA A 153 8.28 -16.82 4.93
N LEU A 154 8.42 -16.52 6.22
CA LEU A 154 9.63 -15.94 6.81
C LEU A 154 10.18 -16.90 7.87
N GLU A 155 11.50 -16.95 7.99
CA GLU A 155 12.16 -17.53 9.14
C GLU A 155 12.36 -16.44 10.18
N LEU A 156 11.77 -16.64 11.36
CA LEU A 156 11.85 -15.73 12.49
C LEU A 156 12.45 -16.48 13.68
N HIS A 157 13.39 -15.87 14.39
CA HIS A 157 13.91 -16.37 15.67
C HIS A 157 13.67 -15.30 16.73
N ASP A 158 12.94 -15.63 17.79
CA ASP A 158 12.58 -14.71 18.87
C ASP A 158 11.96 -13.37 18.39
N GLY A 159 11.21 -13.42 17.28
CA GLY A 159 10.59 -12.25 16.65
C GLY A 159 11.50 -11.46 15.71
N GLU A 160 12.77 -11.83 15.58
CA GLU A 160 13.72 -11.22 14.66
C GLU A 160 13.72 -11.92 13.30
N PHE A 161 13.83 -11.13 12.23
CA PHE A 161 13.91 -11.65 10.86
C PHE A 161 15.27 -12.32 10.59
N VAL A 162 15.24 -13.54 10.06
CA VAL A 162 16.43 -14.29 9.65
C VAL A 162 16.50 -14.45 8.13
N ALA A 163 15.39 -14.91 7.52
CA ALA A 163 15.34 -15.17 6.09
C ALA A 163 13.92 -15.09 5.52
N ALA A 164 13.83 -14.84 4.22
CA ALA A 164 12.61 -15.01 3.43
C ALA A 164 12.67 -16.32 2.64
N LEU A 165 11.56 -17.04 2.57
CA LEU A 165 11.44 -18.31 1.85
C LEU A 165 10.66 -18.12 0.55
N ALA A 166 11.30 -18.40 -0.58
CA ALA A 166 10.72 -18.28 -1.92
C ALA A 166 10.99 -19.55 -2.73
N GLY A 167 9.96 -20.40 -2.89
CA GLY A 167 10.16 -21.75 -3.42
C GLY A 167 11.12 -22.54 -2.54
N SER A 168 12.17 -23.11 -3.11
CA SER A 168 13.26 -23.77 -2.38
C SER A 168 14.37 -22.83 -1.92
N GLU A 169 14.30 -21.54 -2.27
CA GLU A 169 15.34 -20.58 -1.93
C GLU A 169 15.12 -19.98 -0.54
N ARG A 170 16.22 -19.90 0.21
CA ARG A 170 16.31 -19.20 1.50
C ARG A 170 17.16 -17.94 1.33
N ILE A 171 16.55 -16.77 1.51
CA ILE A 171 17.15 -15.47 1.20
C ILE A 171 17.36 -14.67 2.49
N THR A 172 18.62 -14.46 2.87
CA THR A 172 19.01 -13.74 4.10
C THR A 172 19.33 -12.26 3.84
N ALA A 173 19.03 -11.41 4.82
CA ALA A 173 19.38 -9.99 4.85
C ALA A 173 19.48 -9.49 6.30
N LYS A 174 20.10 -8.32 6.52
CA LYS A 174 20.19 -7.73 7.87
C LYS A 174 18.84 -7.19 8.36
N ALA A 175 18.01 -6.69 7.45
CA ALA A 175 16.66 -6.23 7.74
C ALA A 175 15.71 -6.60 6.60
N CYS A 176 14.41 -6.70 6.94
CA CYS A 176 13.35 -6.99 5.99
C CYS A 176 12.23 -5.94 6.08
N VAL A 177 11.75 -5.46 4.93
CA VAL A 177 10.56 -4.61 4.81
C VAL A 177 9.47 -5.40 4.10
N LEU A 178 8.39 -5.71 4.82
CA LEU A 178 7.20 -6.34 4.27
C LEU A 178 6.27 -5.29 3.68
N ALA A 179 6.21 -5.23 2.35
CA ALA A 179 5.35 -4.35 1.57
C ALA A 179 4.55 -5.14 0.52
N ALA A 180 4.07 -6.32 0.92
CA ALA A 180 3.47 -7.35 0.06
C ALA A 180 1.98 -7.11 -0.29
N GLY A 181 1.40 -5.99 0.15
CA GLY A 181 0.00 -5.67 -0.10
C GLY A 181 -0.98 -6.41 0.82
N GLY A 182 -2.25 -6.41 0.43
CA GLY A 182 -3.34 -7.09 1.14
C GLY A 182 -3.77 -8.37 0.43
N PHE A 183 -5.05 -8.71 0.58
CA PHE A 183 -5.64 -9.96 0.10
C PHE A 183 -6.80 -9.74 -0.90
N GLU A 184 -6.90 -8.56 -1.52
CA GLU A 184 -8.03 -8.19 -2.39
C GLU A 184 -8.22 -9.08 -3.62
N SER A 185 -7.25 -9.95 -3.95
CA SER A 185 -7.38 -10.96 -5.02
C SER A 185 -7.60 -12.38 -4.52
N ASN A 186 -7.66 -12.58 -3.20
CA ASN A 186 -7.98 -13.85 -2.57
C ASN A 186 -9.49 -13.92 -2.31
N ARG A 187 -10.23 -14.59 -3.20
CA ARG A 187 -11.70 -14.68 -3.12
C ARG A 187 -12.17 -15.43 -1.88
N GLU A 188 -11.44 -16.47 -1.48
CA GLU A 188 -11.77 -17.28 -0.31
C GLU A 188 -11.63 -16.45 0.97
N TRP A 189 -10.52 -15.73 1.11
CA TRP A 189 -10.33 -14.86 2.27
C TRP A 189 -11.29 -13.66 2.28
N LEU A 190 -11.64 -13.11 1.11
CA LEU A 190 -12.71 -12.10 1.03
C LEU A 190 -14.07 -12.65 1.48
N ARG A 191 -14.41 -13.91 1.15
CA ARG A 191 -15.63 -14.55 1.65
C ARG A 191 -15.59 -14.68 3.17
N GLU A 192 -14.49 -15.20 3.73
CA GLU A 192 -14.30 -15.32 5.17
C GLU A 192 -14.45 -13.96 5.88
N ALA A 193 -13.79 -12.92 5.36
CA ALA A 193 -13.79 -11.60 5.96
C ALA A 193 -15.14 -10.87 5.89
N TRP A 194 -15.91 -11.07 4.82
CA TRP A 194 -17.17 -10.34 4.59
C TRP A 194 -18.41 -11.11 5.03
N GLY A 195 -18.29 -12.43 5.20
CA GLY A 195 -19.38 -13.31 5.59
C GLY A 195 -20.53 -13.36 4.59
N GLU A 196 -21.65 -13.94 5.03
CA GLU A 196 -22.93 -13.91 4.33
C GLU A 196 -23.74 -12.67 4.75
N ASN A 197 -24.49 -12.10 3.81
CA ASN A 197 -25.46 -11.06 4.14
C ASN A 197 -26.78 -11.66 4.66
N ALA A 198 -27.71 -10.80 5.09
CA ALA A 198 -29.02 -11.22 5.60
C ALA A 198 -29.89 -12.05 4.63
N ARG A 199 -29.50 -12.17 3.35
CA ARG A 199 -30.18 -12.98 2.33
C ARG A 199 -29.47 -14.32 2.06
N GLY A 200 -28.44 -14.67 2.83
CA GLY A 200 -27.61 -15.87 2.60
C GLY A 200 -26.71 -15.76 1.37
N GLU A 201 -26.46 -14.54 0.87
CA GLU A 201 -25.56 -14.33 -0.26
C GLU A 201 -24.17 -13.99 0.24
N TRP A 202 -23.14 -14.45 -0.47
CA TRP A 202 -21.76 -14.04 -0.26
C TRP A 202 -21.47 -12.75 -1.03
N PRO A 203 -21.33 -11.59 -0.37
CA PRO A 203 -21.14 -10.33 -1.08
C PRO A 203 -19.86 -10.37 -1.92
N ALA A 204 -18.80 -11.00 -1.39
CA ALA A 204 -17.51 -11.14 -2.07
C ALA A 204 -17.65 -11.75 -3.48
N ASP A 205 -18.58 -12.68 -3.71
CA ASP A 205 -18.77 -13.36 -5.00
C ASP A 205 -19.33 -12.45 -6.09
N ASN A 206 -19.89 -11.30 -5.71
CA ASN A 206 -20.56 -10.39 -6.61
C ASN A 206 -19.67 -9.22 -7.09
N PHE A 207 -18.44 -9.11 -6.57
CA PHE A 207 -17.49 -8.06 -6.99
C PHE A 207 -16.55 -8.57 -8.08
N LEU A 208 -16.28 -7.68 -9.03
CA LEU A 208 -15.18 -7.85 -9.97
C LEU A 208 -13.92 -7.25 -9.36
N ILE A 209 -12.83 -8.01 -9.38
CA ILE A 209 -11.55 -7.56 -8.84
C ILE A 209 -10.76 -6.95 -10.00
N ARG A 210 -10.48 -5.65 -9.91
CA ARG A 210 -9.65 -4.93 -10.89
C ARG A 210 -8.16 -5.12 -10.62
N GLY A 211 -7.81 -5.28 -9.35
CA GLY A 211 -6.44 -5.30 -8.86
C GLY A 211 -5.58 -6.42 -9.42
N THR A 212 -4.31 -6.43 -9.03
CA THR A 212 -3.36 -7.46 -9.47
C THR A 212 -3.73 -8.84 -8.93
N ARG A 213 -3.66 -9.90 -9.75
CA ARG A 213 -3.90 -11.27 -9.29
C ARG A 213 -2.93 -11.77 -8.22
N PHE A 214 -1.80 -11.09 -8.01
CA PHE A 214 -0.75 -11.50 -7.07
C PHE A 214 -0.99 -11.03 -5.63
N ASN A 215 -1.97 -10.15 -5.40
CA ASN A 215 -2.27 -9.59 -4.09
C ASN A 215 -3.19 -10.52 -3.29
N GLN A 216 -2.59 -11.62 -2.83
CA GLN A 216 -3.25 -12.76 -2.20
C GLN A 216 -3.16 -12.77 -0.66
N GLY A 217 -2.42 -11.82 -0.07
CA GLY A 217 -2.26 -11.69 1.37
C GLY A 217 -1.39 -12.76 2.04
N VAL A 218 -0.62 -13.53 1.28
CA VAL A 218 0.17 -14.68 1.80
C VAL A 218 1.01 -14.30 3.03
N LEU A 219 1.83 -13.26 2.92
CA LEU A 219 2.66 -12.82 4.05
C LEU A 219 1.86 -12.08 5.13
N LEU A 220 0.72 -11.47 4.78
CA LEU A 220 -0.18 -10.91 5.78
C LEU A 220 -0.72 -12.02 6.68
N LYS A 221 -1.24 -13.10 6.09
CA LYS A 221 -1.73 -14.26 6.83
C LYS A 221 -0.62 -14.92 7.63
N PHE A 222 0.55 -15.13 7.02
CA PHE A 222 1.73 -15.66 7.72
C PHE A 222 2.05 -14.87 8.99
N MET A 223 2.11 -13.53 8.90
CA MET A 223 2.42 -12.70 10.07
C MET A 223 1.32 -12.74 11.13
N MET A 224 0.04 -12.81 10.73
CA MET A 224 -1.07 -13.00 11.66
C MET A 224 -0.92 -14.33 12.41
N ASP A 225 -0.63 -15.41 11.69
CA ASP A 225 -0.45 -16.75 12.27
C ASP A 225 0.81 -16.82 13.16
N ALA A 226 1.83 -16.00 12.86
CA ALA A 226 3.02 -15.82 13.69
C ALA A 226 2.79 -14.91 14.92
N GLY A 227 1.57 -14.43 15.14
CA GLY A 227 1.20 -13.64 16.32
C GLY A 227 1.50 -12.14 16.23
N ALA A 228 1.68 -11.60 15.03
CA ALA A 228 1.81 -10.15 14.86
C ALA A 228 0.50 -9.41 15.15
N ASP A 229 0.62 -8.21 15.72
CA ASP A 229 -0.52 -7.33 15.92
C ASP A 229 -1.18 -6.95 14.58
N ILE A 230 -2.51 -6.90 14.59
CA ILE A 230 -3.33 -6.61 13.42
C ILE A 230 -3.97 -5.24 13.60
N ILE A 231 -3.87 -4.40 12.56
CA ILE A 231 -4.53 -3.10 12.53
C ILE A 231 -5.37 -2.96 11.26
N GLY A 232 -6.63 -2.60 11.45
CA GLY A 232 -7.61 -2.33 10.40
C GLY A 232 -8.79 -3.30 10.45
N ASP A 233 -9.77 -3.05 9.58
CA ASP A 233 -10.98 -3.85 9.49
C ASP A 233 -10.99 -4.60 8.14
N PRO A 234 -10.90 -5.95 8.13
CA PRO A 234 -10.85 -6.75 6.91
C PRO A 234 -12.18 -6.75 6.12
N SER A 235 -13.27 -6.25 6.71
CA SER A 235 -14.56 -6.09 6.02
C SER A 235 -14.60 -4.81 5.15
N GLN A 236 -13.69 -3.87 5.36
CA GLN A 236 -13.68 -2.59 4.66
C GLN A 236 -13.23 -2.72 3.21
N SER A 237 -13.79 -1.86 2.36
CA SER A 237 -13.49 -1.83 0.94
C SER A 237 -13.76 -0.47 0.31
N HIS A 238 -13.02 -0.14 -0.76
CA HIS A 238 -13.38 0.96 -1.65
C HIS A 238 -14.03 0.36 -2.90
N CYS A 239 -15.30 0.68 -3.15
CA CYS A 239 -16.06 0.04 -4.22
C CYS A 239 -16.58 1.07 -5.23
N VAL A 240 -16.41 0.81 -6.53
CA VAL A 240 -16.87 1.72 -7.61
C VAL A 240 -17.91 1.03 -8.48
N ALA A 241 -19.06 1.68 -8.67
CA ALA A 241 -20.12 1.18 -9.56
C ALA A 241 -19.68 1.21 -11.04
N ILE A 242 -19.90 0.12 -11.78
CA ILE A 242 -19.42 -0.03 -13.18
C ILE A 242 -20.54 -0.07 -14.23
N ASP A 243 -21.76 -0.45 -13.87
CA ASP A 243 -22.91 -0.43 -14.79
C ASP A 243 -24.19 -0.13 -14.01
N ALA A 244 -24.92 0.90 -14.41
CA ALA A 244 -26.21 1.28 -13.83
C ALA A 244 -27.36 0.33 -14.20
N ARG A 245 -27.15 -0.67 -15.08
CA ARG A 245 -28.22 -1.52 -15.64
C ARG A 245 -28.23 -2.99 -15.23
N GLY A 246 -27.12 -3.64 -14.88
CA GLY A 246 -27.12 -5.10 -14.64
C GLY A 246 -27.16 -5.56 -13.18
N ALA A 247 -28.30 -5.96 -12.56
CA ALA A 247 -28.51 -6.39 -11.14
C ALA A 247 -27.63 -5.79 -9.99
N ALA A 248 -28.24 -5.23 -8.93
CA ALA A 248 -27.60 -4.38 -7.90
C ALA A 248 -26.26 -4.84 -7.28
N VAL A 249 -25.95 -6.15 -7.29
CA VAL A 249 -24.76 -6.71 -6.63
C VAL A 249 -23.60 -6.99 -7.60
N ARG A 250 -23.84 -7.28 -8.89
CA ARG A 250 -22.79 -7.63 -9.90
C ARG A 250 -21.99 -6.44 -10.44
N ARG A 251 -22.05 -5.28 -9.78
CA ARG A 251 -21.78 -3.97 -10.41
C ARG A 251 -20.65 -3.17 -9.76
N ARG A 252 -19.75 -3.78 -8.99
CA ARG A 252 -18.74 -2.99 -8.26
C ARG A 252 -17.33 -3.53 -8.44
N TYR A 253 -16.39 -2.62 -8.72
CA TYR A 253 -14.95 -2.90 -8.60
C TYR A 253 -14.51 -2.71 -7.16
N LEU A 254 -13.72 -3.66 -6.66
CA LEU A 254 -13.02 -3.53 -5.41
C LEU A 254 -11.67 -2.80 -5.60
N TYR A 255 -11.46 -1.77 -4.79
CA TYR A 255 -10.23 -0.99 -4.57
C TYR A 255 -9.96 -0.94 -3.05
N SER A 256 -8.74 -0.63 -2.67
CA SER A 256 -8.29 -0.73 -1.27
C SER A 256 -8.94 0.28 -0.31
N ARG A 257 -9.29 -0.19 0.90
CA ARG A 257 -8.72 0.35 2.15
C ARG A 257 -7.97 -0.82 2.79
N GLY A 258 -6.64 -0.86 2.64
CA GLY A 258 -5.86 -2.01 3.08
C GLY A 258 -5.74 -2.10 4.61
N LEU A 259 -5.79 -3.32 5.13
CA LEU A 259 -5.21 -3.69 6.42
C LEU A 259 -3.71 -3.34 6.37
N ARG A 260 -3.19 -2.58 7.34
CA ARG A 260 -1.77 -2.24 7.42
C ARG A 260 -1.15 -3.03 8.56
N ILE A 261 -0.17 -3.87 8.26
CA ILE A 261 0.70 -4.41 9.31
C ILE A 261 1.63 -3.27 9.73
N ALA A 262 1.49 -2.79 10.96
CA ALA A 262 2.52 -2.01 11.59
C ALA A 262 3.54 -3.00 12.18
N GLY A 263 4.61 -3.28 11.45
CA GLY A 263 5.75 -4.01 12.01
C GLY A 263 6.48 -3.11 13.01
N TYR A 264 6.08 -3.18 14.28
CA TYR A 264 6.84 -2.58 15.38
C TYR A 264 7.51 -3.71 16.15
N CYS A 265 8.76 -4.01 15.79
CA CYS A 265 9.61 -4.84 16.63
C CYS A 265 10.06 -3.96 17.81
N ARG A 266 9.42 -4.10 18.97
CA ARG A 266 9.99 -3.66 20.24
C ARG A 266 10.06 -4.83 21.20
N GLU A 267 11.30 -5.20 21.50
CA GLU A 267 11.67 -5.97 22.67
C GLU A 267 11.02 -5.43 23.95
N SER A 268 10.46 -6.39 24.69
CA SER A 268 10.40 -6.51 26.15
C SER A 268 10.36 -5.22 27.00
N ARG A 269 9.22 -4.99 27.66
CA ARG A 269 9.04 -5.19 29.11
C ARG A 269 7.78 -4.46 29.62
N ARG A 270 6.88 -5.27 30.16
CA ARG A 270 6.19 -5.12 31.45
C ARG A 270 5.37 -3.84 31.70
N ARG A 271 4.08 -4.14 31.97
CA ARG A 271 3.19 -3.62 33.02
C ARG A 271 2.21 -2.51 32.65
N THR A 272 0.94 -2.93 32.63
CA THR A 272 -0.14 -2.45 33.51
C THR A 272 -0.71 -1.04 33.23
N PHE A 273 -1.99 -1.03 32.79
CA PHE A 273 -3.10 -0.07 33.04
C PHE A 273 -2.77 1.44 33.05
N LEU A 274 -3.41 2.31 32.27
CA LEU A 274 -4.83 2.50 31.93
C LEU A 274 -5.01 2.91 30.47
#